data_AF-A0A8B7JKF8-F1
#
_entry.id   AF-A0A8B7JKF8-F1
#
_cell.length_a   1.000
_cell.length_b   1.000
_cell.length_c   1.000
_cell.angle_alpha   90.00
_cell.angle_beta   90.00
_cell.angle_gamma   90.00
#
_symmetry.space_group_name_H-M   'P 1'
#
loop_
_entity.id
_entity.type
_entity.pdbx_description
1 polymer ?
#
loop_
_entity_poly.entity_id
_entity_poly.type
_entity_poly.pdbx_seq_one_letter_code
_entity_poly.pdbx_strand_id
1 'polypeptide(L)'
;MLAVKLIQLGNFCAFFLSNLLLHVFNISFFEAGADVFYEHHITQISLRDGKWEVSRKMGSPEQFDIVILTMPVPQILQLQGDIVNIINESQKHQLESVSYSSRYALGLFYEASTQIDVPWAAQYITDNPCIRFISIDNKKRNIESPEIGPSVVVHTSVTFGHDHLDSDPAEVQQLILNHLESIVPSLPKPASIKCQKWRYSQL
;
A
#
# COMPACT_ATOMS: atom_id res chain seq x y z
N MET A 1 -21.58 11.95 -20.42
CA MET A 1 -21.22 11.63 -19.02
C MET A 1 -20.07 10.64 -19.10
N LEU A 2 -18.83 11.09 -18.89
CA LEU A 2 -17.69 10.16 -18.81
C LEU A 2 -17.85 9.39 -17.49
N ALA A 3 -18.30 8.15 -17.55
CA ALA A 3 -18.21 7.24 -16.41
C ALA A 3 -16.74 6.85 -16.28
N VAL A 4 -16.00 7.54 -15.40
CA VAL A 4 -14.63 7.13 -15.06
C VAL A 4 -14.75 5.92 -14.14
N LYS A 5 -14.73 4.72 -14.73
CA LYS A 5 -14.66 3.49 -13.96
C LYS A 5 -13.20 3.30 -13.54
N LEU A 6 -12.89 3.46 -12.25
CA LEU A 6 -11.59 3.08 -11.72
C LEU A 6 -11.60 1.57 -11.49
N ILE A 7 -10.84 0.83 -12.30
CA ILE A 7 -10.94 -0.63 -12.34
C ILE A 7 -9.89 -1.30 -11.44
N GLN A 8 -8.89 -0.57 -10.92
CA GLN A 8 -7.93 -1.17 -10.01
C GLN A 8 -7.26 -0.17 -9.07
N LEU A 9 -7.67 -0.18 -7.80
CA LEU A 9 -6.84 0.33 -6.71
C LEU A 9 -5.90 -0.81 -6.31
N GLY A 10 -4.64 -0.77 -6.73
CA GLY A 10 -3.65 -1.75 -6.29
C GLY A 10 -3.54 -1.70 -4.76
N ASN A 11 -3.70 -2.84 -4.08
CA ASN A 11 -3.67 -3.03 -2.61
C ASN A 11 -3.37 -1.76 -1.81
N PHE A 12 -4.33 -0.85 -1.78
CA PHE A 12 -4.27 0.33 -0.91
C PHE A 12 -4.53 -0.22 0.47
N CYS A 13 -3.46 -0.49 1.23
CA CYS A 13 -3.60 -0.96 2.59
C CYS A 13 -4.13 0.21 3.44
N ALA A 14 -5.45 0.34 3.43
CA ALA A 14 -6.28 1.28 4.19
C ALA A 14 -5.95 1.32 5.69
N PHE A 15 -5.23 0.31 6.20
CA PHE A 15 -4.85 0.17 7.60
C PHE A 15 -3.58 0.96 7.99
N PHE A 16 -2.69 1.26 7.04
CA PHE A 16 -1.44 1.99 7.29
C PHE A 16 -1.50 3.45 6.86
N LEU A 17 -2.49 3.77 6.03
CA LEU A 17 -2.89 5.11 5.75
C LEU A 17 -3.77 5.54 6.93
N SER A 18 -3.39 6.61 7.63
CA SER A 18 -4.28 7.24 8.60
C SER A 18 -5.67 7.40 8.00
N ASN A 19 -6.75 7.23 8.78
CA ASN A 19 -8.14 7.40 8.32
C ASN A 19 -8.32 8.60 7.39
N LEU A 20 -7.56 9.69 7.58
CA LEU A 20 -7.53 10.86 6.72
C LEU A 20 -7.20 10.59 5.24
N LEU A 21 -6.19 9.78 4.93
CA LEU A 21 -5.77 9.52 3.53
C LEU A 21 -6.77 8.62 2.81
N LEU A 22 -7.27 7.57 3.49
CA LEU A 22 -8.37 6.76 2.96
C LEU A 22 -9.64 7.61 2.76
N HIS A 23 -9.91 8.52 3.71
CA HIS A 23 -11.04 9.43 3.65
C HIS A 23 -10.92 10.40 2.48
N VAL A 24 -9.73 10.94 2.19
CA VAL A 24 -9.50 11.79 0.99
C VAL A 24 -9.81 11.03 -0.29
N PHE A 25 -9.31 9.81 -0.45
CA PHE A 25 -9.64 9.00 -1.64
C PHE A 25 -11.15 8.71 -1.72
N ASN A 26 -11.77 8.32 -0.61
CA ASN A 26 -13.21 8.06 -0.57
C ASN A 26 -14.05 9.31 -0.89
N ILE A 27 -13.66 10.49 -0.39
CA ILE A 27 -14.28 11.77 -0.74
C ILE A 27 -14.13 12.02 -2.23
N SER A 28 -12.92 11.90 -2.79
CA SER A 28 -12.69 12.15 -4.21
C SER A 28 -13.50 11.21 -5.11
N PHE A 29 -13.62 9.92 -4.77
CA PHE A 29 -14.46 8.99 -5.54
C PHE A 29 -15.95 9.29 -5.40
N PHE A 30 -16.39 9.63 -4.18
CA PHE A 30 -17.78 10.00 -3.91
C PHE A 30 -18.18 11.30 -4.65
N GLU A 31 -17.36 12.34 -4.56
CA GLU A 31 -17.57 13.62 -5.27
C GLU A 31 -17.53 13.45 -6.79
N ALA A 32 -16.71 12.52 -7.30
CA ALA A 32 -16.67 12.20 -8.72
C ALA A 32 -17.87 11.37 -9.20
N GLY A 33 -18.71 10.85 -8.29
CA GLY A 33 -19.80 9.94 -8.62
C GLY A 33 -19.31 8.66 -9.29
N ALA A 34 -18.09 8.21 -8.95
CA ALA A 34 -17.46 7.06 -9.60
C ALA A 34 -17.94 5.74 -8.97
N ASP A 35 -18.29 4.77 -9.82
CA ASP A 35 -18.53 3.41 -9.37
C ASP A 35 -17.19 2.70 -9.10
N VAL A 36 -16.93 2.34 -7.83
CA VAL A 36 -15.68 1.72 -7.40
C VAL A 36 -15.87 0.22 -7.17
N PHE A 37 -15.03 -0.59 -7.81
CA PHE A 37 -15.07 -2.05 -7.72
C PHE A 37 -13.76 -2.59 -7.14
N TYR A 38 -13.86 -3.35 -6.06
CA TYR A 38 -12.73 -4.02 -5.41
C TYR A 38 -12.57 -5.46 -5.92
N GLU A 39 -11.41 -6.07 -5.70
CA GLU A 39 -11.11 -7.44 -6.16
C GLU A 39 -11.25 -7.64 -7.70
N HIS A 40 -11.15 -6.54 -8.46
CA HIS A 40 -11.24 -6.51 -9.92
C HIS A 40 -9.84 -6.46 -10.54
N HIS A 41 -9.06 -7.53 -10.36
CA HIS A 41 -7.69 -7.56 -10.87
C HIS A 41 -7.66 -7.65 -12.40
N ILE A 42 -7.16 -6.60 -13.06
CA ILE A 42 -7.03 -6.54 -14.51
C ILE A 42 -5.82 -7.30 -14.98
N THR A 43 -6.01 -8.12 -16.02
CA THR A 43 -4.98 -8.98 -16.60
C THR A 43 -4.71 -8.66 -18.06
N GLN A 44 -5.71 -8.16 -18.79
CA GLN A 44 -5.61 -7.92 -20.23
C GLN A 44 -6.45 -6.72 -20.67
N ILE A 45 -5.94 -5.97 -21.65
CA ILE A 45 -6.63 -4.85 -22.30
C ILE A 45 -6.46 -4.99 -23.81
N SER A 46 -7.57 -5.14 -24.53
CA SER A 46 -7.62 -5.35 -25.98
C SER A 46 -8.52 -4.33 -26.67
N LEU A 47 -8.24 -4.03 -27.94
CA LEU A 47 -9.09 -3.16 -28.75
C LEU A 47 -10.10 -4.04 -29.52
N ARG A 48 -11.39 -3.79 -29.32
CA ARG A 48 -12.50 -4.51 -29.96
C ARG A 48 -13.54 -3.51 -30.44
N ASP A 49 -13.84 -3.53 -31.73
CA ASP A 49 -14.86 -2.67 -32.35
C ASP A 49 -14.75 -1.17 -31.99
N GLY A 50 -13.50 -0.66 -31.90
CA GLY A 50 -13.22 0.73 -31.56
C GLY A 50 -13.32 1.07 -30.07
N LYS A 51 -13.49 0.08 -29.18
CA LYS A 51 -13.54 0.24 -27.73
C LYS A 51 -12.49 -0.62 -27.03
N TRP A 52 -12.13 -0.22 -25.82
CA TRP A 52 -11.24 -0.99 -24.95
C TRP A 52 -12.04 -2.07 -24.22
N GLU A 53 -11.77 -3.32 -24.56
CA GLU A 53 -12.22 -4.48 -23.80
C GLU A 53 -11.20 -4.78 -22.69
N VAL A 54 -11.65 -4.69 -21.44
CA VAL A 54 -10.84 -4.89 -20.24
C VAL A 54 -11.24 -6.21 -19.58
N SER A 55 -10.28 -7.13 -19.52
CA SER A 55 -10.45 -8.47 -18.97
C SER A 55 -9.86 -8.56 -17.56
N ARG A 56 -10.62 -9.23 -16.70
CA ARG A 56 -10.28 -9.48 -15.30
C ARG A 56 -9.78 -10.89 -15.13
N LYS A 57 -9.08 -11.15 -14.02
CA LYS A 57 -8.70 -12.50 -13.61
C LYS A 57 -9.93 -13.43 -13.48
N MET A 58 -11.06 -12.88 -13.03
CA MET A 58 -12.33 -13.59 -12.86
C MET A 58 -13.48 -12.70 -13.37
N GLY A 59 -14.49 -13.31 -13.99
CA GLY A 59 -15.66 -12.62 -14.53
C GLY A 59 -15.57 -12.33 -16.03
N SER A 60 -16.63 -11.75 -16.58
CA SER A 60 -16.68 -11.38 -18.00
C SER A 60 -15.85 -10.12 -18.28
N PRO A 61 -15.36 -9.93 -19.52
CA PRO A 61 -14.79 -8.65 -19.94
C PRO A 61 -15.83 -7.52 -19.90
N GLU A 62 -15.37 -6.29 -19.83
CA GLU A 62 -16.19 -5.09 -19.98
C GLU A 62 -15.59 -4.12 -20.99
N GLN A 63 -16.43 -3.31 -21.62
CA GLN A 63 -16.02 -2.37 -22.66
C GLN A 63 -16.05 -0.92 -22.16
N PHE A 64 -15.02 -0.17 -22.54
CA PHE A 64 -14.84 1.24 -22.18
C PHE A 64 -14.39 2.06 -23.38
N ASP A 65 -14.82 3.32 -23.44
CA ASP A 65 -14.31 4.25 -24.45
C ASP A 65 -12.90 4.76 -24.08
N ILE A 66 -12.59 4.85 -22.78
CA ILE A 66 -11.30 5.33 -22.25
C ILE A 66 -10.89 4.46 -21.06
N VAL A 67 -9.59 4.16 -20.96
CA VAL A 67 -8.98 3.48 -19.81
C VAL A 67 -7.82 4.32 -19.28
N ILE A 68 -7.78 4.53 -17.96
CA ILE A 68 -6.69 5.23 -17.26
C ILE A 68 -6.02 4.24 -16.31
N LEU A 69 -4.71 4.07 -16.42
CA LEU A 69 -3.92 3.17 -15.59
C LEU A 69 -3.15 3.95 -14.53
N THR A 70 -3.33 3.58 -13.26
CA THR A 70 -2.71 4.24 -12.11
C THR A 70 -1.91 3.29 -11.22
N MET A 71 -1.78 2.02 -11.60
CA MET A 71 -0.94 1.07 -10.87
C MET A 71 0.55 1.27 -11.17
N PRO A 72 1.46 0.79 -10.30
CA PRO A 72 2.91 0.87 -10.53
C PRO A 72 3.34 0.39 -11.91
N VAL A 73 4.32 1.07 -12.50
CA VAL A 73 4.77 0.82 -13.88
C VAL A 73 5.11 -0.66 -14.16
N PRO A 74 5.82 -1.39 -13.28
CA PRO A 74 6.05 -2.82 -13.49
C PRO A 74 4.78 -3.67 -13.62
N GLN A 75 3.66 -3.26 -13.02
CA GLN A 75 2.36 -3.94 -13.17
C GLN A 75 1.67 -3.56 -14.48
N ILE A 76 1.85 -2.33 -14.97
CA ILE A 76 1.38 -1.92 -16.32
C ILE A 76 2.08 -2.77 -17.38
N LEU A 77 3.40 -2.94 -17.26
CA LEU A 77 4.20 -3.73 -18.20
C LEU A 77 3.88 -5.24 -18.17
N GLN A 78 3.13 -5.73 -17.17
CA GLN A 78 2.67 -7.12 -17.07
C GLN A 78 1.30 -7.35 -17.72
N LEU A 79 0.58 -6.30 -18.11
CA LEU A 79 -0.71 -6.44 -18.78
C LEU A 79 -0.55 -7.08 -20.15
N GLN A 80 -1.52 -7.92 -20.51
CA GLN A 80 -1.58 -8.61 -21.80
C GLN A 80 -2.54 -7.91 -22.76
N GLY A 81 -2.58 -8.38 -24.01
CA GLY A 81 -3.48 -7.89 -25.05
C GLY A 81 -2.86 -6.81 -25.95
N ASP A 82 -3.72 -6.03 -26.59
CA ASP A 82 -3.31 -5.06 -27.60
C ASP A 82 -2.58 -3.86 -26.99
N ILE A 83 -2.73 -3.64 -25.68
CA ILE A 83 -2.02 -2.58 -24.94
C ILE A 83 -0.50 -2.66 -25.07
N VAL A 84 0.06 -3.87 -25.17
CA VAL A 84 1.50 -4.08 -25.35
C VAL A 84 2.01 -3.46 -26.64
N ASN A 85 1.16 -3.42 -27.68
CA ASN A 85 1.50 -2.88 -29.00
C ASN A 85 1.34 -1.35 -29.08
N ILE A 86 0.67 -0.72 -28.11
CA ILE A 86 0.50 0.75 -28.05
C ILE A 86 1.76 1.40 -27.51
N ILE A 87 2.47 0.71 -26.61
CA ILE A 87 3.70 1.18 -26.00
C ILE A 87 4.83 0.95 -26.99
N ASN A 88 5.32 2.03 -27.61
CA ASN A 88 6.45 1.91 -28.52
C ASN A 88 7.76 1.61 -27.76
N GLU A 89 8.80 1.15 -28.47
CA GLU A 89 10.08 0.74 -27.86
C GLU A 89 10.73 1.84 -27.00
N SER A 90 10.66 3.11 -27.43
CA SER A 90 11.21 4.21 -26.65
C SER A 90 10.44 4.43 -25.34
N GLN A 91 9.11 4.35 -25.38
CA GLN A 91 8.27 4.46 -24.19
C GLN A 91 8.48 3.26 -23.26
N LYS A 92 8.62 2.06 -23.84
CA LYS A 92 8.91 0.84 -23.09
C LYS A 92 10.21 0.96 -22.31
N HIS A 93 11.30 1.40 -22.95
CA HIS A 93 12.56 1.63 -22.26
C HIS A 93 12.46 2.67 -21.14
N GLN A 94 11.71 3.76 -21.35
CA GLN A 94 11.46 4.76 -20.30
C GLN A 94 10.71 4.14 -19.12
N LEU A 95 9.67 3.36 -19.38
CA LEU A 95 8.89 2.67 -18.35
C LEU A 95 9.71 1.61 -17.60
N GLU A 96 10.53 0.84 -18.31
CA GLU A 96 11.43 -0.16 -17.72
C GLU A 96 12.52 0.45 -16.83
N SER A 97 12.92 1.71 -17.08
CA SER A 97 13.88 2.44 -16.23
C SER A 97 13.31 2.86 -14.88
N VAL A 98 11.99 2.77 -14.69
CA VAL A 98 11.32 3.17 -13.45
C VAL A 98 11.56 2.11 -12.37
N SER A 99 12.35 2.47 -11.36
CA SER A 99 12.61 1.64 -10.18
C SER A 99 11.78 2.08 -8.99
N TYR A 100 11.42 1.13 -8.13
CA TYR A 100 10.79 1.41 -6.84
C TYR A 100 11.61 0.82 -5.72
N SER A 101 11.69 1.53 -4.60
CA SER A 101 12.11 0.95 -3.33
C SER A 101 11.06 -0.02 -2.77
N SER A 102 11.51 -0.96 -1.95
CA SER A 102 10.65 -1.90 -1.22
C SER A 102 10.75 -1.70 0.28
N ARG A 103 9.64 -1.86 1.00
CA ARG A 103 9.58 -1.74 2.47
C ARG A 103 8.55 -2.70 3.05
N TYR A 104 8.70 -2.99 4.33
CA TYR A 104 7.62 -3.54 5.15
C TYR A 104 7.07 -2.45 6.07
N ALA A 105 5.77 -2.53 6.33
CA ALA A 105 5.09 -1.76 7.36
C ALA A 105 4.45 -2.73 8.37
N LEU A 106 4.70 -2.48 9.66
CA LEU A 106 4.14 -3.26 10.75
C LEU A 106 3.22 -2.38 11.58
N GLY A 107 1.98 -2.81 11.75
CA GLY A 107 0.94 -2.12 12.49
C GLY A 107 0.60 -2.93 13.73
N LEU A 108 0.77 -2.31 14.90
CA LEU A 108 0.48 -2.89 16.19
C LEU A 108 -0.72 -2.17 16.78
N PHE A 109 -1.75 -2.92 17.17
CA PHE A 109 -2.98 -2.37 17.72
C PHE A 109 -3.16 -2.88 19.15
N TYR A 110 -3.55 -1.97 20.03
CA TYR A 110 -3.66 -2.21 21.46
C TYR A 110 -5.08 -2.02 21.94
N GLU A 111 -5.41 -2.61 23.08
CA GLU A 111 -6.70 -2.40 23.73
C GLU A 111 -6.83 -0.96 24.23
N ALA A 112 -8.08 -0.52 24.38
CA ALA A 112 -8.42 0.72 25.07
C ALA A 112 -7.70 0.83 26.41
N SER A 113 -7.36 2.05 26.83
CA SER A 113 -6.58 2.35 28.05
C SER A 113 -5.11 1.90 28.07
N THR A 114 -4.62 1.13 27.09
CA THR A 114 -3.18 0.81 26.98
C THR A 114 -2.37 2.10 26.86
N GLN A 115 -1.31 2.22 27.66
CA GLN A 115 -0.39 3.36 27.61
C GLN A 115 0.88 2.99 26.86
N ILE A 116 1.29 3.88 25.94
CA ILE A 116 2.60 3.79 25.27
C ILE A 116 3.44 4.96 25.75
N ASP A 117 4.32 4.65 26.69
CA ASP A 117 5.15 5.62 27.39
C ASP A 117 6.47 5.85 26.64
N VAL A 118 6.36 6.62 25.55
CA VAL A 118 7.49 7.19 24.82
C VAL A 118 7.29 8.70 24.67
N PRO A 119 8.35 9.52 24.73
CA PRO A 119 8.23 10.99 24.75
C PRO A 119 7.89 11.60 23.38
N TRP A 120 7.85 10.78 22.33
CA TRP A 120 7.66 11.21 20.95
C TRP A 120 6.37 10.64 20.35
N ALA A 121 5.79 11.36 19.39
CA ALA A 121 4.69 10.86 18.56
C ALA A 121 5.21 10.07 17.35
N ALA A 122 6.38 10.42 16.84
CA ALA A 122 7.07 9.69 15.79
C ALA A 122 8.58 9.90 15.89
N GLN A 123 9.35 8.91 15.46
CA GLN A 123 10.81 8.93 15.51
C GLN A 123 11.40 8.26 14.26
N TYR A 124 12.38 8.93 13.65
CA TYR A 124 13.26 8.32 12.66
C TYR A 124 14.43 7.62 13.36
N ILE A 125 14.71 6.39 12.94
CA ILE A 125 15.79 5.56 13.47
C ILE A 125 16.87 5.47 12.39
N THR A 126 18.09 5.90 12.68
CA THR A 126 19.23 5.88 11.74
C THR A 126 20.15 4.68 11.96
N ASP A 127 20.24 4.19 13.21
CA ASP A 127 21.25 3.23 13.63
C ASP A 127 20.63 1.85 13.88
N ASN A 128 19.77 1.40 12.95
CA ASN A 128 19.17 0.07 12.99
C ASN A 128 19.08 -0.50 11.56
N PRO A 129 19.50 -1.76 11.34
CA PRO A 129 19.51 -2.34 9.99
C PRO A 129 18.09 -2.60 9.45
N CYS A 130 17.12 -2.81 10.34
CA CYS A 130 15.75 -3.19 9.99
C CYS A 130 14.81 -1.98 9.98
N ILE A 131 14.70 -1.24 11.08
CA ILE A 131 13.66 -0.22 11.30
C ILE A 131 14.19 1.16 10.95
N ARG A 132 13.41 1.92 10.15
CA ARG A 132 13.75 3.30 9.76
C ARG A 132 12.87 4.35 10.44
N PHE A 133 11.64 3.99 10.79
CA PHE A 133 10.67 4.93 11.34
C PHE A 133 9.65 4.21 12.24
N ILE A 134 9.30 4.85 13.35
CA ILE A 134 8.25 4.41 14.27
C ILE A 134 7.31 5.58 14.54
N SER A 135 6.01 5.32 14.61
CA SER A 135 4.98 6.32 14.91
C SER A 135 3.96 5.77 15.88
N ILE A 136 3.66 6.53 16.93
CA ILE A 136 2.52 6.33 17.81
C ILE A 136 1.35 7.12 17.22
N ASP A 137 0.51 6.44 16.45
CA ASP A 137 -0.38 7.09 15.51
C ASP A 137 -1.48 7.93 16.21
N ASN A 138 -1.95 7.52 17.39
CA ASN A 138 -2.90 8.31 18.18
C ASN A 138 -2.29 9.64 18.65
N LYS A 139 -1.05 9.62 19.15
CA LYS A 139 -0.32 10.85 19.54
C LYS A 139 -0.11 11.74 18.31
N LYS A 140 0.33 11.17 17.19
CA LYS A 140 0.54 11.88 15.93
C LYS A 140 -0.73 12.56 15.40
N ARG A 141 -1.89 11.92 15.58
CA ARG A 141 -3.20 12.44 15.15
C ARG A 141 -3.92 13.27 16.20
N ASN A 142 -3.33 13.45 17.38
CA ASN A 142 -3.96 14.12 18.52
C ASN A 142 -5.34 13.52 18.88
N ILE A 143 -5.42 12.18 18.90
CA ILE A 143 -6.64 11.45 19.27
C ILE A 143 -6.57 11.13 20.77
N GLU A 144 -7.39 11.83 21.54
CA GLU A 144 -7.61 11.58 22.96
C GLU A 144 -8.99 10.95 23.13
N SER A 145 -9.06 9.62 23.17
CA SER A 145 -10.28 8.90 23.50
C SER A 145 -9.96 7.70 24.37
N PRO A 146 -10.62 7.54 25.53
CA PRO A 146 -10.43 6.37 26.38
C PRO A 146 -10.99 5.08 25.77
N GLU A 147 -11.86 5.19 24.75
CA GLU A 147 -12.48 4.06 24.06
C GLU A 147 -11.61 3.50 22.92
N ILE A 148 -10.59 4.26 22.49
CA ILE A 148 -9.74 3.89 21.35
C ILE A 148 -8.34 3.57 21.88
N GLY A 149 -7.94 2.31 21.76
CA GLY A 149 -6.58 1.90 22.07
C GLY A 149 -5.54 2.56 21.15
N PRO A 150 -4.29 2.72 21.61
CA PRO A 150 -3.23 3.25 20.78
C PRO A 150 -2.90 2.31 19.62
N SER A 151 -2.28 2.85 18.58
CA SER A 151 -1.63 2.06 17.53
C SER A 151 -0.21 2.55 17.26
N VAL A 152 0.65 1.60 16.92
CA VAL A 152 2.04 1.84 16.53
C VAL A 152 2.24 1.40 15.09
N VAL A 153 2.83 2.28 14.29
CA VAL A 153 3.23 1.98 12.92
C VAL A 153 4.74 2.00 12.84
N VAL A 154 5.32 0.94 12.30
CA VAL A 154 6.76 0.78 12.08
C VAL A 154 7.01 0.61 10.59
N HIS A 155 7.94 1.38 10.03
CA HIS A 155 8.42 1.18 8.67
C HIS A 155 9.87 0.71 8.68
N THR A 156 10.17 -0.28 7.85
CA THR A 156 11.53 -0.78 7.68
C THR A 156 12.38 0.16 6.82
N SER A 157 13.70 -0.04 6.86
CA SER A 157 14.64 0.50 5.89
C SER A 157 14.35 -0.05 4.49
N VAL A 158 14.86 0.65 3.46
CA VAL A 158 14.76 0.20 2.06
C VAL A 158 15.56 -1.08 1.86
N THR A 159 16.77 -1.12 2.41
CA THR A 159 17.69 -2.26 2.32
C THR A 159 17.05 -3.52 2.90
N PHE A 160 16.51 -3.44 4.13
CA PHE A 160 15.82 -4.58 4.73
C PHE A 160 14.61 -5.05 3.90
N GLY A 161 13.83 -4.10 3.37
CA GLY A 161 12.67 -4.42 2.53
C GLY A 161 13.04 -5.07 1.19
N HIS A 162 14.19 -4.70 0.62
CA HIS A 162 14.76 -5.32 -0.58
C HIS A 162 15.27 -6.74 -0.28
N ASP A 163 16.05 -6.91 0.78
CA ASP A 163 16.68 -8.19 1.13
C ASP A 163 15.65 -9.27 1.48
N HIS A 164 14.48 -8.87 2.00
CA HIS A 164 13.40 -9.78 2.41
C HIS A 164 12.20 -9.77 1.47
N LEU A 165 12.38 -9.28 0.23
CA LEU A 165 11.26 -9.03 -0.68
C LEU A 165 10.44 -10.28 -1.03
N ASP A 166 11.10 -11.43 -1.06
CA ASP A 166 10.56 -12.75 -1.40
C ASP A 166 10.56 -13.73 -0.22
N SER A 167 10.95 -13.26 0.97
CA SER A 167 10.88 -14.02 2.21
C SER A 167 9.44 -14.23 2.68
N ASP A 168 9.25 -15.22 3.55
CA ASP A 168 7.95 -15.49 4.17
C ASP A 168 7.49 -14.30 5.03
N PRO A 169 6.29 -13.74 4.81
CA PRO A 169 5.81 -12.58 5.59
C PRO A 169 5.74 -12.82 7.10
N ALA A 170 5.49 -14.04 7.57
CA ALA A 170 5.42 -14.33 9.00
C ALA A 170 6.82 -14.31 9.65
N GLU A 171 7.82 -14.88 8.97
CA GLU A 171 9.23 -14.77 9.39
C GLU A 171 9.70 -13.31 9.43
N VAL A 172 9.42 -12.53 8.38
CA VAL A 172 9.80 -11.11 8.32
C VAL A 172 9.10 -10.30 9.41
N GLN A 173 7.83 -10.58 9.69
CA GLN A 173 7.11 -9.95 10.80
C GLN A 173 7.83 -10.18 12.13
N GLN A 174 8.27 -11.41 12.40
CA GLN A 174 8.98 -11.72 13.64
C GLN A 174 10.33 -11.01 13.74
N LEU A 175 11.07 -10.91 12.63
CA LEU A 175 12.32 -10.15 12.58
C LEU A 175 12.10 -8.67 12.93
N ILE A 176 11.06 -8.04 12.35
CA ILE A 176 10.72 -6.64 12.63
C ILE A 176 10.34 -6.48 14.11
N LEU A 177 9.56 -7.40 14.68
CA LEU A 177 9.19 -7.37 16.10
C LEU A 177 10.42 -7.45 17.02
N ASN A 178 11.38 -8.34 16.73
CA ASN A 178 12.61 -8.47 17.51
C ASN A 178 13.44 -7.18 17.47
N HIS A 179 13.57 -6.56 16.30
CA HIS A 179 14.24 -5.26 16.18
C HIS A 179 13.48 -4.16 16.92
N LEU A 180 12.15 -4.17 16.89
CA LEU A 180 11.33 -3.17 17.59
C LEU A 180 11.51 -3.27 19.10
N GLU A 181 11.50 -4.48 19.66
CA GLU A 181 11.72 -4.73 21.09
C GLU A 181 13.09 -4.20 21.55
N SER A 182 14.12 -4.30 20.71
CA SER A 182 15.44 -3.73 21.02
C SER A 182 15.46 -2.20 21.06
N ILE A 183 14.57 -1.53 20.32
CA ILE A 183 14.48 -0.06 20.26
C ILE A 183 13.56 0.47 21.36
N VAL A 184 12.42 -0.20 21.58
CA VAL A 184 11.37 0.19 22.53
C VAL A 184 11.01 -1.00 23.42
N PRO A 185 11.87 -1.38 24.37
CA PRO A 185 11.67 -2.58 25.20
C PRO A 185 10.48 -2.47 26.16
N SER A 186 9.99 -1.25 26.42
CA SER A 186 8.81 -0.99 27.25
C SER A 186 7.49 -1.21 26.52
N LEU A 187 7.51 -1.55 25.23
CA LEU A 187 6.31 -1.68 24.43
C LEU A 187 5.47 -2.88 24.92
N PRO A 188 4.19 -2.68 25.29
CA PRO A 188 3.36 -3.79 25.75
C PRO A 188 3.08 -4.78 24.61
N LYS A 189 2.54 -5.95 24.96
CA LYS A 189 2.10 -6.91 23.97
C LYS A 189 0.87 -6.34 23.23
N PRO A 190 0.88 -6.31 21.88
CA PRO A 190 -0.28 -5.84 21.11
C PRO A 190 -1.42 -6.87 21.14
N ALA A 191 -2.65 -6.37 21.03
CA ALA A 191 -3.86 -7.18 20.89
C ALA A 191 -3.96 -7.80 19.49
N SER A 192 -3.53 -7.05 18.46
CA SER A 192 -3.40 -7.56 17.10
C SER A 192 -2.25 -6.91 16.34
N ILE A 193 -1.76 -7.64 15.33
CA ILE A 193 -0.62 -7.26 14.51
C ILE A 193 -1.02 -7.40 13.06
N LYS A 194 -0.67 -6.40 12.24
CA LYS A 194 -0.78 -6.46 10.78
C LYS A 194 0.58 -6.17 10.17
N CYS A 195 1.05 -7.04 9.29
CA CYS A 195 2.28 -6.83 8.53
C CYS A 195 1.94 -6.66 7.05
N GLN A 196 2.47 -5.61 6.42
CA GLN A 196 2.24 -5.29 5.02
C GLN A 196 3.56 -5.16 4.28
N LYS A 197 3.70 -5.95 3.21
CA LYS A 197 4.79 -5.80 2.24
C LYS A 197 4.41 -4.75 1.19
N TRP A 198 5.26 -3.75 1.01
CA TRP A 198 5.19 -2.76 -0.06
C TRP A 198 6.31 -3.04 -1.07
N ARG A 199 6.01 -3.85 -2.08
CA ARG A 199 6.96 -4.14 -3.17
C ARG A 199 7.31 -2.89 -3.97
N TYR A 200 6.32 -2.04 -4.21
CA TYR A 200 6.46 -0.77 -4.91
C TYR A 200 6.12 0.35 -3.93
N SER A 201 7.07 0.69 -3.05
CA SER A 201 6.84 1.63 -1.95
C SER A 201 6.99 3.09 -2.40
N GLN A 202 8.14 3.45 -2.97
CA GLN A 202 8.46 4.81 -3.42
C GLN A 202 9.30 4.74 -4.69
N LEU A 203 9.03 5.64 -5.63
CA LEU A 203 9.85 5.91 -6.82
C LEU A 203 11.18 6.55 -6.44
#